data_AF-A0A843JI87-F1
#
_entry.id   AF-A0A843JI87-F1
#
_cell.length_a   1.000
_cell.length_b   1.000
_cell.length_c   1.000
_cell.angle_alpha   90.00
_cell.angle_beta   90.00
_cell.angle_gamma   90.00
#
_symmetry.space_group_name_H-M   'P 1'
#
loop_
_entity.id
_entity.type
_entity.pdbx_description
1 polymer ?
#
loop_
_entity_poly.entity_id
_entity_poly.type
_entity_poly.pdbx_seq_one_letter_code
_entity_poly.pdbx_strand_id
1 'polypeptide(L)'
;MMCGLEIHVQLETDSKLFCNCPTNYQEAPANTNVCPVCLNQPGAKPFPTNEKAIENALMISLMLNCKIDKNFTYFMRKHYDYPDLPCGYQKTSVPIGYEGELNGVRIREIHMEEDPGQFKPDRGIVDFNRSGIPLIEIVTEPDMHSPEEARNFLKELIRVLEYSGGARGEGTMRADVNVSINGGNRVEMKNINSIKGAYKALNFEVIRQKNLLKRGREVKQETRAFLESQMITVSMRDKENADDYRFIPDPDLPPMKISDDQINKVLDVMPEAPHNKVKRFVEEYGIDEESAKVLTSELDLAQCYEEVAKEVDPKFAAKWMRDELKRVLTYNKLDFAESGIL
;
A
#
# COMPACT_ATOMS: atom_id res chain seq x y z
N MET A 1 3.03 -7.40 -22.03
CA MET A 1 3.66 -6.51 -21.04
C MET A 1 3.74 -7.32 -19.77
N MET A 2 4.74 -7.07 -18.94
CA MET A 2 4.80 -7.60 -17.58
C MET A 2 4.99 -6.41 -16.65
N CYS A 3 4.21 -6.36 -15.58
CA CYS A 3 4.19 -5.26 -14.66
C CYS A 3 4.15 -5.77 -13.23
N GLY A 4 5.05 -5.26 -12.40
CA GLY A 4 5.06 -5.42 -10.95
C GLY A 4 4.95 -4.05 -10.28
N LEU A 5 4.41 -4.04 -9.06
CA LEU A 5 4.20 -2.84 -8.27
C LEU A 5 4.90 -2.98 -6.92
N GLU A 6 5.51 -1.89 -6.47
CA GLU A 6 6.04 -1.72 -5.11
C GLU A 6 5.22 -0.61 -4.44
N ILE A 7 4.36 -0.99 -3.50
CA ILE A 7 3.30 -0.12 -2.99
C ILE A 7 3.57 0.15 -1.51
N HIS A 8 3.79 1.42 -1.20
CA HIS A 8 4.05 1.89 0.16
C HIS A 8 2.76 2.47 0.73
N VAL A 9 2.35 1.99 1.89
CA VAL A 9 1.12 2.39 2.58
C VAL A 9 1.45 2.78 4.01
N GLN A 10 1.03 3.96 4.45
CA GLN A 10 1.14 4.35 5.86
C GLN A 10 0.10 3.62 6.69
N LEU A 11 0.50 3.09 7.85
CA LEU A 11 -0.42 2.43 8.75
C LEU A 11 -1.15 3.45 9.64
N GLU A 12 -2.39 3.14 10.02
CA GLU A 12 -3.18 3.95 10.93
C GLU A 12 -2.75 3.67 12.39
N THR A 13 -1.87 4.52 12.90
CA THR A 13 -1.37 4.46 14.27
C THR A 13 -1.32 5.87 14.87
N ASP A 14 -1.51 5.99 16.19
CA ASP A 14 -1.41 7.28 16.89
C ASP A 14 0.05 7.74 17.04
N SER A 15 0.99 6.81 17.12
CA SER A 15 2.41 7.05 17.33
C SER A 15 3.28 6.44 16.23
N LYS A 16 4.50 6.96 16.09
CA LYS A 16 5.52 6.51 15.14
C LYS A 16 6.00 5.07 15.41
N LEU A 17 6.76 4.50 14.48
CA LEU A 17 7.15 3.08 14.53
C LEU A 17 8.08 2.75 15.70
N PHE A 18 8.98 3.68 16.04
CA PHE A 18 10.01 3.48 17.07
C PHE A 18 10.07 4.62 18.09
N CYS A 19 9.05 5.48 18.19
CA CYS A 19 8.95 6.49 19.23
C CYS A 19 7.49 6.94 19.45
N ASN A 20 7.24 7.66 20.54
CA ASN A 20 5.89 8.11 20.92
C ASN A 20 5.44 9.42 20.25
N CYS A 21 6.17 9.91 19.23
CA CYS A 21 5.74 11.10 18.52
C CYS A 21 4.45 10.83 17.74
N PRO A 22 3.53 11.80 17.66
CA PRO A 22 2.27 11.62 16.97
C PRO A 22 2.46 11.59 15.44
N THR A 23 1.56 10.89 14.78
CA THR A 23 1.56 10.66 13.33
C THR A 23 0.66 11.65 12.56
N ASN A 24 -0.01 12.60 13.22
CA ASN A 24 -0.89 13.60 12.58
C ASN A 24 -0.12 14.73 11.86
N TYR A 25 0.95 14.39 11.14
CA TYR A 25 1.89 15.36 10.55
C TYR A 25 1.28 16.31 9.51
N GLN A 26 0.15 15.94 8.89
CA GLN A 26 -0.51 16.77 7.89
C GLN A 26 -1.16 18.03 8.49
N GLU A 27 -1.51 17.97 9.78
CA GLU A 27 -2.15 19.05 10.53
C GLU A 27 -1.16 19.80 11.44
N ALA A 28 0.03 19.23 11.62
CA ALA A 28 1.05 19.76 12.52
C ALA A 28 1.93 20.83 11.84
N PRO A 29 2.34 21.90 12.56
CA PRO A 29 3.36 22.80 12.06
C PRO A 29 4.69 22.07 11.81
N ALA A 30 5.52 22.59 10.90
CA ALA A 30 6.76 21.92 10.52
C ALA A 30 7.68 21.64 11.73
N ASN A 31 8.24 20.42 11.79
CA ASN A 31 9.14 19.96 12.84
C ASN A 31 8.61 20.09 14.29
N THR A 32 7.31 19.87 14.53
CA THR A 32 6.74 19.80 15.89
C THR A 32 6.52 18.38 16.40
N ASN A 33 6.23 17.44 15.50
CA ASN A 33 6.01 16.01 15.81
C ASN A 33 7.34 15.25 15.78
N VAL A 34 8.33 15.76 16.50
CA VAL A 34 9.72 15.27 16.45
C VAL A 34 10.28 15.03 17.85
N CYS A 35 11.23 14.11 17.96
CA CYS A 35 11.98 13.82 19.18
C CYS A 35 13.41 13.36 18.82
N PRO A 36 14.29 13.19 19.81
CA PRO A 36 15.65 12.71 19.57
C PRO A 36 15.72 11.38 18.79
N VAL A 37 14.74 10.49 18.95
CA VAL A 37 14.70 9.19 18.26
C VAL A 37 14.42 9.34 16.76
N CYS A 38 13.33 10.01 16.38
CA CYS A 38 12.97 10.14 14.95
C CYS A 38 13.83 11.17 14.20
N LEU A 39 14.57 12.01 14.93
CA LEU A 39 15.65 12.87 14.40
C LEU A 39 17.02 12.19 14.45
N ASN A 40 17.10 10.96 14.97
CA ASN A 40 18.33 10.19 15.12
C ASN A 40 19.48 10.99 15.75
N GLN A 41 19.19 11.74 16.82
CA GLN A 41 20.19 12.51 17.55
C GLN A 41 21.22 11.59 18.22
N PRO A 42 22.48 12.04 18.40
CA PRO A 42 23.50 11.23 19.04
C PRO A 42 23.06 10.67 20.40
N GLY A 43 23.13 9.35 20.54
CA GLY A 43 22.75 8.63 21.76
C GLY A 43 21.28 8.23 21.87
N ALA A 44 20.41 8.70 20.96
CA ALA A 44 19.02 8.25 20.91
C ALA A 44 18.95 6.78 20.45
N LYS A 45 17.99 6.02 21.01
CA LYS A 45 17.75 4.62 20.67
C LYS A 45 16.29 4.41 20.27
N PRO A 46 16.01 3.56 19.28
CA PRO A 46 14.64 3.22 18.92
C PRO A 46 13.93 2.55 20.11
N PHE A 47 12.66 2.88 20.29
CA PHE A 47 11.80 2.16 21.22
C PHE A 47 11.46 0.78 20.61
N PRO A 48 10.91 -0.16 21.39
CA PRO A 48 10.32 -1.36 20.83
C PRO A 48 9.32 -1.03 19.72
N THR A 49 9.25 -1.91 18.71
CA THR A 49 8.37 -1.73 17.55
C THR A 49 6.92 -1.51 18.00
N ASN A 50 6.28 -0.52 17.40
CA ASN A 50 4.89 -0.16 17.68
C ASN A 50 3.95 -1.38 17.52
N GLU A 51 3.29 -1.79 18.60
CA GLU A 51 2.41 -2.97 18.62
C GLU A 51 1.22 -2.82 17.66
N LYS A 52 0.61 -1.63 17.59
CA LYS A 52 -0.50 -1.38 16.69
C LYS A 52 -0.08 -1.42 15.22
N ALA A 53 1.13 -0.96 14.92
CA ALA A 53 1.70 -1.09 13.57
C ALA A 53 1.88 -2.56 13.17
N ILE A 54 2.34 -3.41 14.10
CA ILE A 54 2.47 -4.86 13.86
C ILE A 54 1.09 -5.48 13.61
N GLU A 55 0.10 -5.18 14.45
CA GLU A 55 -1.28 -5.67 14.29
C GLU A 55 -1.87 -5.31 12.92
N ASN A 56 -1.75 -4.04 12.52
CA ASN A 56 -2.27 -3.58 11.23
C ASN A 56 -1.52 -4.23 10.06
N ALA A 57 -0.20 -4.37 10.14
CA ALA A 57 0.61 -5.02 9.11
C ALA A 57 0.28 -6.52 8.97
N LEU A 58 0.04 -7.21 10.08
CA LEU A 58 -0.43 -8.60 10.10
C LEU A 58 -1.83 -8.72 9.51
N MET A 59 -2.75 -7.84 9.88
CA MET A 59 -4.12 -7.84 9.36
C MET A 59 -4.13 -7.69 7.84
N ILE A 60 -3.42 -6.68 7.31
CA ILE A 60 -3.32 -6.47 5.87
C ILE A 60 -2.68 -7.68 5.18
N SER A 61 -1.63 -8.26 5.76
CA SER A 61 -1.00 -9.45 5.22
C SER A 61 -1.96 -10.65 5.14
N LEU A 62 -2.74 -10.89 6.20
CA LEU A 62 -3.73 -11.97 6.25
C LEU A 62 -4.89 -11.73 5.28
N MET A 63 -5.38 -10.49 5.17
CA MET A 63 -6.43 -10.13 4.21
C MET A 63 -5.98 -10.35 2.76
N LEU A 64 -4.70 -10.14 2.48
CA LEU A 64 -4.08 -10.41 1.19
C LEU A 64 -3.67 -11.89 1.01
N ASN A 65 -4.16 -12.78 1.87
CA ASN A 65 -3.90 -14.22 1.86
C ASN A 65 -2.40 -14.58 1.97
N CYS A 66 -1.57 -13.72 2.57
CA CYS A 66 -0.15 -13.99 2.75
C CYS A 66 0.08 -15.02 3.85
N LYS A 67 1.15 -15.80 3.71
CA LYS A 67 1.71 -16.64 4.77
C LYS A 67 2.56 -15.78 5.69
N ILE A 68 2.26 -15.80 6.99
CA ILE A 68 3.02 -15.06 7.99
C ILE A 68 4.25 -15.88 8.40
N ASP A 69 5.43 -15.24 8.39
CA ASP A 69 6.65 -15.88 8.89
C ASP A 69 6.64 -15.94 10.42
N LYS A 70 6.72 -17.17 10.94
CA LYS A 70 6.75 -17.46 12.39
C LYS A 70 8.17 -17.47 12.96
N ASN A 71 9.18 -17.31 12.10
CA ASN A 71 10.57 -17.15 12.53
C ASN A 71 10.81 -15.74 13.08
N PHE A 72 12.06 -15.46 13.43
CA PHE A 72 12.46 -14.12 13.85
C PHE A 72 12.44 -13.16 12.65
N THR A 73 11.66 -12.11 12.76
CA THR A 73 11.70 -10.94 11.88
C THR A 73 12.74 -9.96 12.41
N TYR A 74 13.66 -9.54 11.55
CA TYR A 74 14.68 -8.56 11.86
C TYR A 74 14.36 -7.24 11.16
N PHE A 75 14.56 -6.12 11.85
CA PHE A 75 14.73 -4.84 11.18
C PHE A 75 16.16 -4.72 10.67
N MET A 76 16.29 -4.22 9.46
CA MET A 76 17.52 -4.02 8.71
C MET A 76 17.74 -2.53 8.49
N ARG A 77 19.00 -2.10 8.46
CA ARG A 77 19.40 -0.75 8.07
C ARG A 77 19.68 -0.71 6.57
N LYS A 78 18.85 0.01 5.82
CA LYS A 78 19.01 0.32 4.39
C LYS A 78 19.72 1.66 4.26
N HIS A 79 21.02 1.66 3.98
CA HIS A 79 21.86 2.86 4.05
C HIS A 79 21.85 3.67 2.75
N TYR A 80 21.47 4.94 2.83
CA TYR A 80 21.61 5.92 1.75
C TYR A 80 21.59 7.34 2.33
N ASP A 81 22.29 8.25 1.68
CA ASP A 81 22.38 9.64 2.12
C ASP A 81 21.34 10.50 1.40
N TYR A 82 20.40 11.06 2.15
CA TYR A 82 19.41 11.99 1.62
C TYR A 82 18.93 12.99 2.70
N PRO A 83 18.62 14.26 2.36
CA PRO A 83 18.33 15.29 3.37
C PRO A 83 17.14 15.02 4.30
N ASP A 84 16.18 14.21 3.86
CA ASP A 84 15.00 13.84 4.65
C ASP A 84 15.20 12.60 5.54
N LEU A 85 16.38 12.00 5.50
CA LEU A 85 16.74 10.81 6.27
C LEU A 85 17.83 11.15 7.29
N PRO A 86 17.46 11.41 8.56
CA PRO A 86 18.40 11.96 9.54
C PRO A 86 19.52 10.97 9.94
N CYS A 87 19.28 9.66 9.81
CA CYS A 87 20.21 8.61 10.21
C CYS A 87 21.23 8.19 9.14
N GLY A 88 21.02 8.57 7.87
CA GLY A 88 21.75 7.96 6.74
C GLY A 88 21.40 6.49 6.48
N TYR A 89 20.33 5.99 7.13
CA TYR A 89 19.74 4.69 6.84
C TYR A 89 18.25 4.66 7.21
N GLN A 90 17.46 3.92 6.45
CA GLN A 90 16.05 3.64 6.73
C GLN A 90 15.95 2.27 7.42
N LYS A 91 15.19 2.18 8.50
CA LYS A 91 14.85 0.89 9.11
C LYS A 91 13.72 0.23 8.33
N THR A 92 13.99 -0.95 7.79
CA THR A 92 13.05 -1.76 7.02
C THR A 92 13.16 -3.21 7.48
N SER A 93 12.06 -3.92 7.66
CA SER A 93 12.07 -5.29 8.13
C SER A 93 12.40 -6.26 7.01
N VAL A 94 12.90 -7.44 7.36
CA VAL A 94 12.66 -8.61 6.50
C VAL A 94 11.15 -8.83 6.36
N PRO A 95 10.65 -9.47 5.31
CA PRO A 95 9.22 -9.58 5.13
C PRO A 95 8.52 -10.35 6.26
N ILE A 96 7.36 -9.86 6.62
CA ILE A 96 6.47 -10.43 7.63
C ILE A 96 5.41 -11.34 6.99
N GLY A 97 5.09 -11.10 5.72
CA GLY A 97 4.12 -11.84 4.93
C GLY A 97 4.72 -12.20 3.57
N TYR A 98 4.43 -13.42 3.09
CA TYR A 98 4.93 -13.96 1.84
C TYR A 98 3.84 -14.65 1.04
N GLU A 99 4.05 -14.78 -0.28
CA GLU A 99 3.23 -15.64 -1.16
C GLU A 99 1.71 -15.40 -1.03
N GLY A 100 1.31 -14.14 -0.97
CA GLY A 100 -0.09 -13.75 -0.98
C GLY A 100 -0.69 -13.72 -2.38
N GLU A 101 -1.97 -13.41 -2.46
CA GLU A 101 -2.67 -13.26 -3.74
C GLU A 101 -3.89 -12.35 -3.59
N LEU A 102 -4.04 -11.43 -4.54
CA LEU A 102 -5.23 -10.61 -4.71
C LEU A 102 -5.71 -10.71 -6.16
N ASN A 103 -6.87 -11.36 -6.35
CA ASN A 103 -7.56 -11.51 -7.64
C ASN A 103 -6.65 -11.99 -8.79
N GLY A 104 -5.84 -13.02 -8.55
CA GLY A 104 -4.93 -13.60 -9.54
C GLY A 104 -3.57 -12.90 -9.69
N VAL A 105 -3.34 -11.77 -9.01
CA VAL A 105 -2.02 -11.14 -8.92
C VAL A 105 -1.34 -11.62 -7.64
N ARG A 106 -0.20 -12.29 -7.78
CA ARG A 106 0.55 -12.78 -6.61
C ARG A 106 1.26 -11.62 -5.92
N ILE A 107 1.21 -11.65 -4.59
CA ILE A 107 1.98 -10.78 -3.73
C ILE A 107 3.20 -11.55 -3.29
N ARG A 108 4.36 -11.03 -3.67
CA ARG A 108 5.64 -11.66 -3.36
C ARG A 108 5.90 -11.59 -1.87
N GLU A 109 5.85 -10.37 -1.33
CA GLU A 109 6.19 -10.11 0.05
C GLU A 109 5.58 -8.80 0.58
N ILE A 110 5.45 -8.72 1.89
CA ILE A 110 5.06 -7.53 2.64
C ILE A 110 6.04 -7.35 3.80
N HIS A 111 6.67 -6.18 3.89
CA HIS A 111 7.54 -5.80 5.00
C HIS A 111 7.13 -4.47 5.62
N MET A 112 7.59 -4.23 6.85
CA MET A 112 7.37 -2.98 7.57
C MET A 112 8.57 -2.07 7.43
N GLU A 113 8.37 -0.76 7.32
CA GLU A 113 9.45 0.21 7.30
C GLU A 113 9.07 1.54 7.94
N GLU A 114 10.04 2.43 8.10
CA GLU A 114 9.80 3.81 8.54
C GLU A 114 9.80 4.78 7.35
N ASP A 115 8.84 5.71 7.31
CA ASP A 115 8.81 6.77 6.27
C ASP A 115 9.92 7.79 6.52
N PRO A 116 10.64 8.27 5.48
CA PRO A 116 11.49 9.46 5.59
C PRO A 116 10.69 10.76 5.84
N GLY A 117 11.42 11.81 6.20
CA GLY A 117 10.87 13.18 6.26
C GLY A 117 10.41 13.70 4.89
N GLN A 118 10.01 14.97 4.84
CA GLN A 118 9.68 15.66 3.59
C GLN A 118 10.75 16.70 3.26
N PHE A 119 11.43 16.52 2.13
CA PHE A 119 12.34 17.51 1.58
C PHE A 119 11.66 18.33 0.46
N LYS A 120 11.81 19.65 0.50
CA LYS A 120 11.39 20.60 -0.54
C LYS A 120 12.62 21.21 -1.20
N PRO A 121 13.13 20.61 -2.31
CA PRO A 121 14.40 21.03 -2.93
C PRO A 121 14.38 22.47 -3.43
N ASP A 122 13.22 22.96 -3.89
CA ASP A 122 13.02 24.32 -4.38
C ASP A 122 13.24 25.39 -3.30
N ARG A 123 13.04 25.02 -2.03
CA ARG A 123 13.21 25.92 -0.87
C ARG A 123 14.38 25.56 0.02
N GLY A 124 14.98 24.39 -0.16
CA GLY A 124 16.00 23.86 0.75
C GLY A 124 15.47 23.61 2.16
N ILE A 125 14.16 23.31 2.31
CA ILE A 125 13.51 23.09 3.61
C ILE A 125 13.27 21.60 3.81
N VAL A 126 13.56 21.11 5.01
CA VAL A 126 13.25 19.75 5.45
C VAL A 126 12.27 19.80 6.63
N ASP A 127 11.23 18.98 6.55
CA ASP A 127 10.29 18.73 7.65
C ASP A 127 10.33 17.25 8.05
N PHE A 128 10.74 16.98 9.29
CA PHE A 128 10.87 15.64 9.85
C PHE A 128 9.62 15.15 10.57
N ASN A 129 8.49 15.88 10.52
CA ASN A 129 7.23 15.40 11.11
C ASN A 129 6.83 14.01 10.58
N ARG A 130 7.06 13.75 9.28
CA ARG A 130 6.79 12.45 8.64
C ARG A 130 7.82 11.36 8.96
N SER A 131 9.04 11.75 9.33
CA SER A 131 10.15 10.81 9.61
C SER A 131 9.76 9.85 10.74
N GLY A 132 9.80 8.54 10.49
CA GLY A 132 9.50 7.50 11.48
C GLY A 132 8.07 6.97 11.45
N ILE A 133 7.20 7.44 10.55
CA ILE A 133 5.83 6.93 10.44
C ILE A 133 5.85 5.46 10.00
N PRO A 134 5.05 4.57 10.61
CA PRO A 134 4.96 3.19 10.17
C PRO A 134 4.43 3.08 8.75
N LEU A 135 5.16 2.35 7.92
CA LEU A 135 4.78 1.98 6.57
C LEU A 135 4.78 0.47 6.44
N ILE A 136 3.98 -0.04 5.52
CA ILE A 136 4.22 -1.32 4.89
C ILE A 136 4.56 -1.10 3.42
N GLU A 137 5.46 -1.92 2.90
CA GLU A 137 5.72 -2.04 1.48
C GLU A 137 5.14 -3.38 1.01
N ILE A 138 4.27 -3.34 0.01
CA ILE A 138 3.64 -4.50 -0.62
C ILE A 138 4.26 -4.65 -2.00
N VAL A 139 4.96 -5.77 -2.21
CA VAL A 139 5.65 -6.05 -3.47
C VAL A 139 4.89 -7.12 -4.23
N THR A 140 4.49 -6.84 -5.47
CA THR A 140 3.81 -7.83 -6.32
C THR A 140 4.80 -8.61 -7.18
N GLU A 141 4.41 -9.83 -7.55
CA GLU A 141 5.00 -10.50 -8.71
C GLU A 141 4.62 -9.74 -10.00
N PRO A 142 5.39 -9.91 -11.11
CA PRO A 142 5.13 -9.21 -12.36
C PRO A 142 4.00 -9.85 -13.19
N ASP A 143 2.87 -10.15 -12.54
CA ASP A 143 1.74 -10.90 -13.10
C ASP A 143 0.73 -10.03 -13.87
N MET A 144 0.88 -8.70 -13.83
CA MET A 144 -0.01 -7.77 -14.54
C MET A 144 0.42 -7.58 -15.99
N HIS A 145 -0.50 -7.79 -16.93
CA HIS A 145 -0.24 -7.80 -18.37
C HIS A 145 -0.78 -6.58 -19.13
N SER A 146 -1.57 -5.74 -18.47
CA SER A 146 -2.12 -4.51 -19.03
C SER A 146 -2.15 -3.36 -18.01
N PRO A 147 -2.14 -2.09 -18.45
CA PRO A 147 -2.39 -0.95 -17.57
C PRO A 147 -3.76 -1.04 -16.86
N GLU A 148 -4.77 -1.60 -17.52
CA GLU A 148 -6.10 -1.82 -16.97
C GLU A 148 -6.07 -2.81 -15.79
N GLU A 149 -5.34 -3.92 -15.91
CA GLU A 149 -5.13 -4.87 -14.81
C GLU A 149 -4.44 -4.20 -13.62
N ALA A 150 -3.38 -3.42 -13.84
CA ALA A 150 -2.70 -2.70 -12.77
C ALA A 150 -3.62 -1.69 -12.06
N ARG A 151 -4.47 -0.99 -12.82
CA ARG A 151 -5.48 -0.09 -12.26
C ARG A 151 -6.51 -0.85 -11.42
N ASN A 152 -6.99 -1.99 -11.90
CA ASN A 152 -7.98 -2.80 -11.18
C ASN A 152 -7.37 -3.39 -9.91
N PHE A 153 -6.13 -3.90 -9.97
CA PHE A 153 -5.40 -4.38 -8.80
C PHE A 153 -5.27 -3.29 -7.73
N LEU A 154 -4.81 -2.08 -8.10
CA LEU A 154 -4.67 -0.97 -7.15
C LEU A 154 -5.99 -0.57 -6.49
N LYS A 155 -7.10 -0.60 -7.25
CA LYS A 155 -8.45 -0.33 -6.70
C LYS A 155 -8.86 -1.37 -5.68
N GLU A 156 -8.68 -2.66 -6.00
CA GLU A 156 -9.03 -3.74 -5.07
C GLU A 156 -8.12 -3.73 -3.85
N LEU A 157 -6.84 -3.38 -4.01
CA LEU A 157 -5.91 -3.23 -2.89
C LEU A 157 -6.37 -2.12 -1.95
N ILE A 158 -6.71 -0.93 -2.47
CA ILE A 158 -7.23 0.17 -1.63
C ILE A 158 -8.46 -0.27 -0.86
N ARG A 159 -9.36 -1.00 -1.51
CA ARG A 159 -10.55 -1.53 -0.84
C ARG A 159 -10.21 -2.52 0.28
N VAL A 160 -9.19 -3.37 0.11
CA VAL A 160 -8.67 -4.22 1.20
C VAL A 160 -8.10 -3.37 2.34
N LEU A 161 -7.34 -2.32 2.01
CA LEU A 161 -6.75 -1.42 3.00
C LEU A 161 -7.83 -0.65 3.78
N GLU A 162 -8.88 -0.18 3.12
CA GLU A 162 -10.04 0.48 3.75
C GLU A 162 -10.80 -0.49 4.66
N TYR A 163 -11.06 -1.71 4.19
CA TYR A 163 -11.69 -2.76 5.00
C TYR A 163 -10.86 -3.10 6.24
N SER A 164 -9.53 -3.03 6.16
CA SER A 164 -8.68 -3.32 7.32
C SER A 164 -8.82 -2.28 8.43
N GLY A 165 -9.19 -1.03 8.10
CA GLY A 165 -9.11 0.12 9.02
C GLY A 165 -7.70 0.40 9.58
N GLY A 166 -6.69 -0.35 9.15
CA GLY A 166 -5.31 -0.31 9.64
C GLY A 166 -4.35 0.47 8.74
N ALA A 167 -4.85 0.99 7.62
CA ALA A 167 -4.10 1.83 6.69
C ALA A 167 -4.65 3.26 6.70
N ARG A 168 -3.75 4.23 6.61
CA ARG A 168 -4.10 5.62 6.33
C ARG A 168 -4.61 5.71 4.90
N GLY A 169 -5.71 6.42 4.70
CA GLY A 169 -6.45 6.45 3.43
C GLY A 169 -5.62 6.76 2.17
N GLU A 170 -6.27 6.67 1.00
CA GLU A 170 -5.64 6.66 -0.34
C GLU A 170 -4.54 7.73 -0.54
N GLY A 171 -4.69 8.91 0.05
CA GLY A 171 -3.73 10.03 -0.06
C GLY A 171 -2.33 9.78 0.51
N THR A 172 -2.13 8.68 1.25
CA THR A 172 -0.81 8.30 1.79
C THR A 172 -0.13 7.17 1.02
N MET A 173 -0.82 6.56 0.06
CA MET A 173 -0.28 5.48 -0.76
C MET A 173 0.67 6.01 -1.84
N ARG A 174 1.83 5.38 -1.98
CA ARG A 174 2.78 5.61 -3.07
C ARG A 174 3.03 4.32 -3.81
N ALA A 175 3.09 4.37 -5.13
CA ALA A 175 3.43 3.21 -5.95
C ALA A 175 4.67 3.50 -6.79
N ASP A 176 5.64 2.59 -6.77
CA ASP A 176 6.68 2.49 -7.77
C ASP A 176 6.29 1.37 -8.74
N VAL A 177 6.42 1.64 -10.04
CA VAL A 177 5.89 0.78 -11.11
C VAL A 177 7.02 0.21 -11.95
N ASN A 178 7.17 -1.10 -11.90
CA ASN A 178 8.16 -1.84 -12.68
C ASN A 178 7.50 -2.42 -13.93
N VAL A 179 7.93 -2.03 -15.13
CA VAL A 179 7.32 -2.49 -16.40
C VAL A 179 8.35 -2.93 -17.43
N SER A 180 8.03 -4.00 -18.13
CA SER A 180 8.75 -4.45 -19.32
C SER A 180 7.78 -4.91 -20.42
N ILE A 181 8.23 -4.85 -21.67
CA ILE A 181 7.55 -5.46 -22.81
C ILE A 181 8.45 -6.53 -23.41
N ASN A 182 7.86 -7.47 -24.16
CA ASN A 182 8.61 -8.55 -24.80
C ASN A 182 9.72 -7.97 -25.71
N GLY A 183 10.97 -8.35 -25.45
CA GLY A 183 12.16 -7.83 -26.14
C GLY A 183 12.72 -6.51 -25.60
N GLY A 184 12.22 -5.97 -24.48
CA GLY A 184 12.74 -4.78 -23.81
C GLY A 184 13.20 -5.06 -22.37
N ASN A 185 14.20 -4.31 -21.89
CA ASN A 185 14.64 -4.37 -20.50
C ASN A 185 13.62 -3.72 -19.55
N ARG A 186 13.72 -4.03 -18.25
CA ARG A 186 12.85 -3.49 -17.19
C ARG A 186 13.10 -2.00 -16.97
N VAL A 187 12.03 -1.22 -16.93
CA VAL A 187 12.03 0.19 -16.54
C VAL A 187 11.22 0.35 -15.25
N GLU A 188 11.78 1.10 -14.30
CA GLU A 188 11.15 1.40 -13.02
C GLU A 188 10.69 2.86 -13.02
N MET A 189 9.41 3.11 -12.79
CA MET A 189 8.83 4.46 -12.71
C MET A 189 8.52 4.80 -11.26
N LYS A 190 9.09 5.91 -10.77
CA LYS A 190 8.90 6.38 -9.39
C LYS A 190 8.00 7.61 -9.30
N ASN A 191 7.59 7.90 -8.05
CA ASN A 191 6.82 9.07 -7.65
C ASN A 191 5.38 9.07 -8.18
N ILE A 192 4.73 7.91 -8.20
CA ILE A 192 3.32 7.80 -8.59
C ILE A 192 2.45 7.79 -7.33
N ASN A 193 1.74 8.90 -7.13
CA ASN A 193 0.95 9.16 -5.92
C ASN A 193 -0.55 8.88 -6.11
N SER A 194 -0.98 8.32 -7.24
CA SER A 194 -2.40 8.04 -7.48
C SER A 194 -2.59 6.86 -8.44
N ILE A 195 -3.71 6.16 -8.31
CA ILE A 195 -4.11 5.08 -9.24
C ILE A 195 -4.16 5.61 -10.68
N LYS A 196 -4.71 6.82 -10.85
CA LYS A 196 -4.81 7.48 -12.15
C LYS A 196 -3.41 7.76 -12.71
N GLY A 197 -2.49 8.20 -11.86
CA GLY A 197 -1.08 8.38 -12.19
C GLY A 197 -0.44 7.08 -12.67
N ALA A 198 -0.65 5.97 -11.96
CA ALA A 198 -0.10 4.66 -12.31
C ALA A 198 -0.57 4.19 -13.69
N TYR A 199 -1.88 4.25 -13.92
CA TYR A 199 -2.49 3.90 -15.21
C TYR A 199 -1.90 4.72 -16.37
N LYS A 200 -1.75 6.02 -16.17
CA LYS A 200 -1.22 6.95 -17.17
C LYS A 200 0.28 6.72 -17.43
N ALA A 201 1.06 6.54 -16.37
CA ALA A 201 2.48 6.25 -16.44
C ALA A 201 2.74 4.97 -17.23
N LEU A 202 2.01 3.88 -16.90
CA LEU A 202 2.07 2.62 -17.61
C LEU A 202 1.72 2.76 -19.09
N ASN A 203 0.62 3.44 -19.42
CA ASN A 203 0.22 3.65 -20.81
C ASN A 203 1.30 4.38 -21.62
N PHE A 204 1.84 5.47 -21.07
CA PHE A 204 2.91 6.22 -21.70
C PHE A 204 4.15 5.35 -21.93
N GLU A 205 4.58 4.63 -20.90
CA GLU A 205 5.81 3.85 -20.89
C GLU A 205 5.73 2.64 -21.83
N VAL A 206 4.59 1.96 -21.89
CA VAL A 206 4.35 0.87 -22.85
C VAL A 206 4.44 1.37 -24.28
N ILE A 207 3.85 2.53 -24.59
CA ILE A 207 3.92 3.14 -25.93
C ILE A 207 5.37 3.55 -26.25
N ARG A 208 6.08 4.13 -25.29
CA ARG A 208 7.49 4.54 -25.43
C ARG A 208 8.37 3.33 -25.76
N GLN A 209 8.30 2.26 -24.97
CA GLN A 209 9.10 1.05 -25.20
C GLN A 209 8.78 0.41 -26.55
N LYS A 210 7.49 0.31 -26.92
CA LYS A 210 7.07 -0.21 -28.24
C LYS A 210 7.67 0.61 -29.39
N ASN A 211 7.66 1.93 -29.28
CA ASN A 211 8.23 2.82 -30.29
C ASN A 211 9.76 2.69 -30.41
N LEU A 212 10.47 2.46 -29.30
CA LEU A 212 11.92 2.19 -29.32
C LEU A 212 12.23 0.89 -30.04
N LEU A 213 11.55 -0.20 -29.67
CA LEU A 213 11.76 -1.51 -30.30
C LEU A 213 11.40 -1.49 -31.80
N LYS A 214 10.31 -0.81 -32.18
CA LYS A 214 9.91 -0.64 -33.59
C LYS A 214 10.97 0.10 -34.43
N ARG A 215 11.79 0.94 -33.80
CA ARG A 215 12.90 1.67 -34.43
C ARG A 215 14.23 0.92 -34.37
N GLY A 216 14.23 -0.34 -33.92
CA GLY A 216 15.46 -1.12 -33.73
C GLY A 216 16.36 -0.58 -32.63
N ARG A 217 15.81 0.19 -31.69
CA ARG A 217 16.55 0.72 -30.53
C ARG A 217 16.29 -0.15 -29.30
N GLU A 218 17.32 -0.32 -28.49
CA GLU A 218 17.21 -1.02 -27.22
C GLU A 218 16.47 -0.17 -26.17
N VAL A 219 15.66 -0.83 -25.34
CA VAL A 219 15.12 -0.25 -24.12
C VAL A 219 16.17 -0.45 -23.04
N LYS A 220 16.77 0.62 -22.54
CA LYS A 220 17.74 0.55 -21.44
C LYS A 220 17.03 0.27 -20.11
N GLN A 221 17.70 -0.47 -19.21
CA GLN A 221 17.28 -0.56 -17.83
C GLN A 221 17.61 0.74 -17.11
N GLU A 222 16.59 1.45 -16.67
CA GLU A 222 16.72 2.78 -16.06
C GLU A 222 15.56 3.01 -15.08
N THR A 223 15.76 3.96 -14.17
CA THR A 223 14.69 4.50 -13.33
C THR A 223 14.20 5.81 -13.94
N ARG A 224 12.89 6.01 -14.02
CA ARG A 224 12.25 7.19 -14.62
C ARG A 224 11.30 7.83 -13.61
N ALA A 225 11.16 9.15 -13.66
CA ALA A 225 10.13 9.85 -12.90
C ALA A 225 8.91 10.05 -13.80
N PHE A 226 7.72 9.86 -13.26
CA PHE A 226 6.48 10.27 -13.93
C PHE A 226 6.14 11.72 -13.55
N LEU A 227 6.15 12.62 -14.54
CA LEU A 227 5.74 14.01 -14.36
C LEU A 227 4.27 14.16 -14.68
N GLU A 228 3.41 14.13 -13.65
CA GLU A 228 1.96 14.15 -13.83
C GLU A 228 1.45 15.41 -14.56
N SER A 229 2.08 16.57 -14.34
CA SER A 229 1.73 17.83 -14.99
C SER A 229 1.91 17.81 -16.51
N GLN A 230 2.86 17.02 -17.00
CA GLN A 230 3.20 16.91 -18.41
C GLN A 230 2.76 15.58 -19.01
N MET A 231 2.35 14.62 -18.19
CA MET A 231 1.93 13.28 -18.60
C MET A 231 3.03 12.51 -19.33
N ILE A 232 4.29 12.68 -18.90
CA ILE A 232 5.46 12.04 -19.51
C ILE A 232 6.30 11.30 -18.46
N THR A 233 7.07 10.31 -18.90
CA THR A 233 8.16 9.72 -18.11
C THR A 233 9.48 10.37 -18.52
N VAL A 234 10.26 10.83 -17.55
CA VAL A 234 11.61 11.40 -17.77
C VAL A 234 12.65 10.48 -17.15
N SER A 235 13.79 10.30 -17.84
CA SER A 235 14.90 9.53 -17.27
C SER A 235 15.37 10.20 -15.99
N MET A 236 15.49 9.42 -14.93
CA MET A 236 16.34 9.79 -13.81
C MET A 236 17.76 9.26 -14.07
N ARG A 237 18.68 9.51 -13.13
CA ARG A 237 20.10 9.13 -13.20
C ARG A 237 20.30 7.73 -13.81
N ASP A 238 21.28 7.58 -14.69
CA ASP A 238 21.67 6.28 -15.24
C ASP A 238 22.10 5.33 -14.09
N LYS A 239 21.50 4.13 -14.03
CA LYS A 239 21.92 3.04 -13.16
C LYS A 239 23.26 2.47 -13.66
N GLU A 240 24.35 3.23 -13.53
CA GLU A 240 25.69 2.70 -13.84
C GLU A 240 26.17 1.69 -12.79
N ASN A 241 25.60 1.69 -11.57
CA ASN A 241 25.78 0.65 -10.56
C ASN A 241 24.45 0.44 -9.80
N ALA A 242 24.11 -0.80 -9.45
CA ALA A 242 23.06 -1.02 -8.45
C ALA A 242 23.51 -0.39 -7.13
N ASP A 243 22.66 0.44 -6.51
CA ASP A 243 23.00 1.09 -5.25
C ASP A 243 23.23 0.01 -4.17
N ASP A 244 24.45 -0.07 -3.63
CA ASP A 244 24.74 -0.93 -2.49
C ASP A 244 24.22 -0.26 -1.20
N TYR A 245 23.00 -0.63 -0.83
CA TYR A 245 22.36 -0.17 0.40
C TYR A 245 22.98 -0.75 1.68
N ARG A 246 23.99 -1.64 1.59
CA ARG A 246 24.75 -2.15 2.74
C ARG A 246 23.85 -2.65 3.86
N PHE A 247 22.89 -3.51 3.52
CA PHE A 247 21.92 -4.04 4.47
C PHE A 247 22.62 -4.78 5.61
N ILE A 248 22.30 -4.41 6.85
CA ILE A 248 22.70 -5.12 8.06
C ILE A 248 21.52 -5.16 9.04
N PRO A 249 21.37 -6.21 9.86
CA PRO A 249 20.41 -6.19 10.96
C PRO A 249 20.68 -5.01 11.88
N ASP A 250 19.64 -4.31 12.30
CA ASP A 250 19.75 -3.18 13.21
C ASP A 250 20.15 -3.69 14.61
N PRO A 251 21.36 -3.39 15.11
CA PRO A 251 21.83 -3.89 16.40
C PRO A 251 21.09 -3.27 17.59
N ASP A 252 20.34 -2.18 17.38
CA ASP A 252 19.59 -1.50 18.43
C ASP A 252 18.17 -2.07 18.60
N LEU A 253 17.72 -2.93 17.68
CA LEU A 253 16.41 -3.58 17.74
C LEU A 253 16.57 -5.09 17.94
N PRO A 254 15.96 -5.67 18.99
CA PRO A 254 15.95 -7.10 19.14
C PRO A 254 15.13 -7.75 18.01
N PRO A 255 15.40 -9.02 17.66
CA PRO A 255 14.59 -9.76 16.71
C PRO A 255 13.14 -9.85 17.22
N MET A 256 12.19 -9.50 16.36
CA MET A 256 10.77 -9.61 16.65
C MET A 256 10.30 -11.02 16.34
N LYS A 257 9.46 -11.60 17.20
CA LYS A 257 8.80 -12.87 16.94
C LYS A 257 7.30 -12.68 16.99
N ILE A 258 6.65 -12.95 15.87
CA ILE A 258 5.19 -12.93 15.78
C ILE A 258 4.66 -14.22 16.42
N SER A 259 3.89 -14.10 17.50
CA SER A 259 3.31 -15.26 18.18
C SER A 259 1.98 -15.69 17.56
N ASP A 260 1.62 -16.96 17.75
CA ASP A 260 0.29 -17.46 17.34
C ASP A 260 -0.83 -16.71 18.06
N ASP A 261 -0.62 -16.28 19.31
CA ASP A 261 -1.60 -15.47 20.05
C ASP A 261 -1.82 -14.09 19.39
N GLN A 262 -0.78 -13.47 18.85
CA GLN A 262 -0.93 -12.20 18.11
C GLN A 262 -1.70 -12.42 16.81
N ILE A 263 -1.39 -13.49 16.07
CA ILE A 263 -2.12 -13.83 14.84
C ILE A 263 -3.60 -14.10 15.15
N ASN A 264 -3.89 -14.89 16.19
CA ASN A 264 -5.26 -15.21 16.58
C ASN A 264 -6.04 -13.96 17.02
N LYS A 265 -5.43 -13.07 17.81
CA LYS A 265 -6.05 -11.78 18.17
C LYS A 265 -6.43 -10.94 16.96
N VAL A 266 -5.55 -10.91 15.93
CA VAL A 266 -5.85 -10.21 14.68
C VAL A 266 -6.99 -10.90 13.95
N LEU A 267 -6.97 -12.22 13.82
CA LEU A 267 -8.04 -13.00 13.17
C LEU A 267 -9.40 -12.81 13.84
N ASP A 268 -9.46 -12.68 15.17
CA ASP A 268 -10.69 -12.49 15.93
C ASP A 268 -11.39 -11.15 15.64
N VAL A 269 -10.61 -10.10 15.30
CA VAL A 269 -11.14 -8.75 15.03
C VAL A 269 -11.14 -8.38 13.55
N MET A 270 -10.42 -9.13 12.72
CA MET A 270 -10.26 -8.87 11.30
C MET A 270 -11.59 -9.09 10.57
N PRO A 271 -12.10 -8.09 9.82
CA PRO A 271 -13.25 -8.31 8.96
C PRO A 271 -12.91 -9.23 7.79
N GLU A 272 -13.90 -9.95 7.29
CA GLU A 272 -13.74 -10.74 6.07
C GLU A 272 -13.26 -9.85 4.91
N ALA A 273 -12.16 -10.26 4.26
CA ALA A 273 -11.58 -9.49 3.17
C ALA A 273 -12.57 -9.33 1.99
N PRO A 274 -12.57 -8.16 1.32
CA PRO A 274 -13.60 -7.81 0.34
C PRO A 274 -13.72 -8.81 -0.83
N HIS A 275 -12.60 -9.28 -1.38
CA HIS A 275 -12.59 -10.28 -2.47
C HIS A 275 -13.09 -11.65 -2.03
N ASN A 276 -12.87 -12.04 -0.77
CA ASN A 276 -13.42 -13.27 -0.21
C ASN A 276 -14.93 -13.14 -0.02
N LYS A 277 -15.38 -11.99 0.51
CA LYS A 277 -16.80 -11.68 0.70
C LYS A 277 -17.57 -11.64 -0.63
N VAL A 278 -16.98 -11.13 -1.72
CA VAL A 278 -17.57 -11.22 -3.07
C VAL A 278 -17.86 -12.66 -3.46
N LYS A 279 -16.89 -13.57 -3.29
CA LYS A 279 -17.07 -15.00 -3.62
C LYS A 279 -18.17 -15.62 -2.78
N ARG A 280 -18.15 -15.38 -1.46
CA ARG A 280 -19.18 -15.88 -0.54
C ARG A 280 -20.56 -15.36 -0.90
N PHE A 281 -20.72 -14.08 -1.22
CA PHE A 281 -22.01 -13.51 -1.57
C PHE A 281 -22.61 -14.16 -2.83
N VAL A 282 -21.77 -14.45 -3.83
CA VAL A 282 -22.20 -15.16 -5.04
C VAL A 282 -22.63 -16.59 -4.70
N GLU A 283 -21.86 -17.30 -3.88
CA GLU A 283 -22.12 -18.71 -3.52
C GLU A 283 -23.31 -18.88 -2.56
N GLU A 284 -23.41 -18.06 -1.52
CA GLU A 284 -24.37 -18.18 -0.43
C GLU A 284 -25.72 -17.52 -0.76
N TYR A 285 -25.69 -16.30 -1.31
CA TYR A 285 -26.91 -15.54 -1.63
C TYR A 285 -27.37 -15.71 -3.08
N GLY A 286 -26.55 -16.36 -3.93
CA GLY A 286 -26.88 -16.61 -5.34
C GLY A 286 -27.03 -15.35 -6.17
N ILE A 287 -26.40 -14.25 -5.77
CA ILE A 287 -26.40 -12.97 -6.50
C ILE A 287 -25.30 -12.96 -7.56
N ASP A 288 -25.43 -12.10 -8.57
CA ASP A 288 -24.40 -11.95 -9.60
C ASP A 288 -23.15 -11.23 -9.06
N GLU A 289 -22.01 -11.48 -9.71
CA GLU A 289 -20.70 -10.96 -9.28
C GLU A 289 -20.64 -9.43 -9.29
N GLU A 290 -21.35 -8.77 -10.21
CA GLU A 290 -21.39 -7.31 -10.29
C GLU A 290 -22.11 -6.72 -9.08
N SER A 291 -23.28 -7.27 -8.72
CA SER A 291 -23.99 -6.91 -7.50
C SER A 291 -23.16 -7.17 -6.25
N ALA A 292 -22.51 -8.34 -6.16
CA ALA A 292 -21.64 -8.66 -5.04
C ALA A 292 -20.50 -7.64 -4.89
N LYS A 293 -19.82 -7.27 -5.97
CA LYS A 293 -18.76 -6.25 -5.97
C LYS A 293 -19.24 -4.88 -5.47
N VAL A 294 -20.43 -4.45 -5.88
CA VAL A 294 -20.99 -3.16 -5.44
C VAL A 294 -21.38 -3.21 -3.96
N LEU A 295 -22.06 -4.25 -3.51
CA LEU A 295 -22.49 -4.37 -2.11
C LEU A 295 -21.32 -4.48 -1.15
N THR A 296 -20.23 -5.07 -1.62
CA THR A 296 -18.98 -5.17 -0.85
C THR A 296 -18.03 -4.00 -1.11
N SER A 297 -18.46 -2.92 -1.79
CA SER A 297 -17.58 -1.78 -2.04
C SER A 297 -17.10 -1.10 -0.77
N GLU A 298 -17.94 -1.09 0.27
CA GLU A 298 -17.69 -0.52 1.59
C GLU A 298 -18.00 -1.59 2.64
N LEU A 299 -17.27 -1.61 3.76
CA LEU A 299 -17.47 -2.63 4.81
C LEU A 299 -18.87 -2.53 5.41
N ASP A 300 -19.29 -1.32 5.74
CA ASP A 300 -20.59 -1.03 6.37
C ASP A 300 -21.77 -1.39 5.46
N LEU A 301 -21.66 -1.09 4.16
CA LEU A 301 -22.66 -1.49 3.17
C LEU A 301 -22.80 -3.02 3.10
N ALA A 302 -21.67 -3.73 3.15
CA ALA A 302 -21.65 -5.19 3.09
C ALA A 302 -22.30 -5.79 4.34
N GLN A 303 -21.99 -5.26 5.53
CA GLN A 303 -22.60 -5.69 6.79
C GLN A 303 -24.10 -5.41 6.81
N CYS A 304 -24.53 -4.23 6.37
CA CYS A 304 -25.95 -3.90 6.24
C CYS A 304 -26.68 -4.87 5.30
N TYR A 305 -26.08 -5.21 4.16
CA TYR A 305 -26.67 -6.17 3.23
C TYR A 305 -26.89 -7.54 3.88
N GLU A 306 -25.92 -8.04 4.65
CA GLU A 306 -26.05 -9.31 5.35
C GLU A 306 -27.18 -9.30 6.39
N GLU A 307 -27.36 -8.19 7.12
CA GLU A 307 -28.49 -8.06 8.06
C GLU A 307 -29.83 -8.03 7.32
N VAL A 308 -29.93 -7.31 6.20
CA VAL A 308 -31.16 -7.25 5.39
C VAL A 308 -31.48 -8.61 4.75
N ALA A 309 -30.46 -9.34 4.29
CA ALA A 309 -30.61 -10.64 3.63
C ALA A 309 -31.12 -11.75 4.58
N LYS A 310 -31.08 -11.54 5.90
CA LYS A 310 -31.70 -12.45 6.89
C LYS A 310 -33.23 -12.37 6.87
N GLU A 311 -33.78 -11.20 6.58
CA GLU A 311 -35.23 -10.91 6.66
C GLU A 311 -35.91 -10.79 5.29
N VAL A 312 -35.13 -10.51 4.25
CA VAL A 312 -35.61 -10.23 2.88
C VAL A 312 -34.91 -11.15 1.88
N ASP A 313 -35.60 -11.52 0.80
CA ASP A 313 -34.99 -12.28 -0.30
C ASP A 313 -33.64 -11.66 -0.74
N PRO A 314 -32.52 -12.40 -0.65
CA PRO A 314 -31.19 -11.82 -0.86
C PRO A 314 -30.98 -11.21 -2.25
N LYS A 315 -31.63 -11.74 -3.28
CA LYS A 315 -31.55 -11.22 -4.66
C LYS A 315 -32.31 -9.91 -4.80
N PHE A 316 -33.50 -9.84 -4.21
CA PHE A 316 -34.27 -8.61 -4.16
C PHE A 316 -33.55 -7.51 -3.37
N ALA A 317 -33.05 -7.86 -2.16
CA ALA A 317 -32.28 -6.94 -1.33
C ALA A 317 -31.04 -6.42 -2.08
N ALA A 318 -30.29 -7.30 -2.74
CA ALA A 318 -29.11 -6.93 -3.50
C ALA A 318 -29.44 -5.94 -4.62
N LYS A 319 -30.49 -6.22 -5.40
CA LYS A 319 -30.93 -5.31 -6.47
C LYS A 319 -31.33 -3.94 -5.93
N TRP A 320 -32.11 -3.91 -4.84
CA TRP A 320 -32.58 -2.66 -4.25
C TRP A 320 -31.44 -1.83 -3.66
N MET A 321 -30.53 -2.45 -2.90
CA MET A 321 -29.40 -1.77 -2.29
C MET A 321 -28.36 -1.30 -3.32
N ARG A 322 -28.09 -2.12 -4.34
CA ARG A 322 -27.18 -1.78 -5.43
C ARG A 322 -27.71 -0.63 -6.29
N ASP A 323 -29.01 -0.63 -6.61
CA ASP A 323 -29.58 0.32 -7.56
C ASP A 323 -30.14 1.56 -6.85
N GLU A 324 -31.12 1.40 -5.96
CA GLU A 324 -31.84 2.52 -5.37
C GLU A 324 -31.06 3.19 -4.23
N LEU A 325 -30.53 2.39 -3.30
CA LEU A 325 -29.82 2.95 -2.14
C LEU A 325 -28.55 3.67 -2.56
N LYS A 326 -27.68 3.02 -3.35
CA LYS A 326 -26.48 3.67 -3.92
C LYS A 326 -26.82 4.89 -4.77
N ARG A 327 -27.91 4.89 -5.54
CA ARG A 327 -28.36 6.07 -6.30
C ARG A 327 -28.67 7.24 -5.37
N VAL A 328 -29.37 7.00 -4.26
CA VAL A 328 -29.70 8.04 -3.28
C VAL A 328 -28.45 8.53 -2.56
N LEU A 329 -27.57 7.64 -2.12
CA LEU A 329 -26.30 8.01 -1.48
C LEU A 329 -25.43 8.86 -2.42
N THR A 330 -25.25 8.42 -3.66
CA THR A 330 -24.50 9.15 -4.69
C THR A 330 -25.11 10.51 -4.99
N TYR A 331 -26.44 10.60 -5.09
CA TYR A 331 -27.14 11.87 -5.32
C TYR A 331 -26.86 12.88 -4.19
N ASN A 332 -26.80 12.40 -2.94
CA ASN A 332 -26.49 13.22 -1.78
C ASN A 332 -24.98 13.39 -1.52
N LYS A 333 -24.12 12.73 -2.31
CA LYS A 333 -22.66 12.69 -2.12
C LYS A 333 -22.27 12.21 -0.73
N LEU A 334 -22.93 11.16 -0.27
CA LEU A 334 -22.65 10.50 0.99
C LEU A 334 -22.09 9.11 0.73
N ASP A 335 -21.09 8.72 1.51
CA ASP A 335 -20.72 7.32 1.66
C ASP A 335 -21.74 6.60 2.57
N PHE A 336 -21.75 5.27 2.56
CA PHE A 336 -22.72 4.51 3.35
C PHE A 336 -22.55 4.78 4.84
N ALA A 337 -21.31 4.84 5.33
CA ALA A 337 -20.98 5.15 6.72
C ALA A 337 -21.55 6.52 7.17
N GLU A 338 -21.51 7.52 6.29
CA GLU A 338 -21.97 8.89 6.59
C GLU A 338 -23.50 9.02 6.60
N SER A 339 -24.21 8.04 6.03
CA SER A 339 -25.67 8.09 5.90
C SER A 339 -26.42 7.90 7.22
N GLY A 340 -25.77 7.33 8.23
CA GLY A 340 -26.39 7.01 9.53
C GLY A 340 -27.47 5.92 9.46
N ILE A 341 -27.46 5.10 8.41
CA ILE A 341 -28.40 3.97 8.23
C ILE A 341 -28.03 2.76 9.14
N LEU A 342 -26.85 2.78 9.76
CA LEU A 342 -26.39 1.82 10.77
C LEU A 342 -26.32 2.43 12.17
#